data_AF-A0A0L0G8P5-F1
#
_entry.id   AF-A0A0L0G8P5-F1
#
_cell.length_a   1.000
_cell.length_b   1.000
_cell.length_c   1.000
_cell.angle_alpha   90.00
_cell.angle_beta   90.00
_cell.angle_gamma   90.00
#
_symmetry.space_group_name_H-M   'P 1'
#
loop_
_entity.id
_entity.type
_entity.pdbx_description
1 polymer ?
#
loop_
_entity_poly.entity_id
_entity_poly.type
_entity_poly.pdbx_seq_one_letter_code
_entity_poly.pdbx_strand_id
1 'polypeptide(L)'
;MRTTTSTQGESEQYGLAKRLRKHLPELFTEAYTPNVYNFQSTQISRTAQSGAAFVYGLFEGQGTIGEAKYQPVSIWSDSLDSDNRLRFYDNCPVYLDLHDKHAKKEREVVDHLKEIEKGPIIAAIAKQLSEKMGIADKYILTYKDVHGIYRACNYDTVKDGETSPWCDFLGEKAIRTMEYRDVVAQKLST
;
A
#
# COMPACT_ATOMS: atom_id res chain seq x y z
N MET A 1 7.71 11.99 -2.64
CA MET A 1 6.70 11.96 -3.72
C MET A 1 5.32 11.96 -3.07
N ARG A 2 4.50 13.00 -3.22
CA ARG A 2 3.13 13.05 -2.68
C ARG A 2 2.20 12.38 -3.69
N THR A 3 2.08 11.05 -3.61
CA THR A 3 1.21 10.29 -4.50
C THR A 3 -0.25 10.46 -4.07
N THR A 4 -1.15 10.59 -5.05
CA THR A 4 -2.61 10.56 -4.89
C THR A 4 -3.09 9.11 -4.91
N THR A 5 -4.29 8.85 -4.41
CA THR A 5 -4.93 7.53 -4.50
C THR A 5 -5.33 7.25 -5.94
N SER A 6 -5.28 5.98 -6.38
CA SER A 6 -5.86 5.58 -7.66
C SER A 6 -7.38 5.49 -7.57
N THR A 7 -8.09 5.59 -8.70
CA THR A 7 -9.54 5.40 -8.75
C THR A 7 -9.98 4.04 -8.17
N GLN A 8 -9.17 3.01 -8.42
CA GLN A 8 -9.38 1.68 -7.84
C GLN A 8 -9.26 1.71 -6.31
N GLY A 9 -8.22 2.37 -5.76
CA GLY A 9 -8.06 2.52 -4.32
C GLY A 9 -9.20 3.29 -3.66
N GLU A 10 -9.74 4.33 -4.31
CA GLU A 10 -10.93 5.04 -3.84
C GLU A 10 -12.16 4.13 -3.83
N SER A 11 -12.37 3.37 -4.90
CA SER A 11 -13.47 2.39 -5.02
C SER A 11 -13.39 1.30 -3.95
N GLU A 12 -12.19 0.84 -3.63
CA GLU A 12 -11.94 -0.14 -2.58
C GLU A 12 -12.29 0.39 -1.20
N GLN A 13 -11.89 1.62 -0.87
CA GLN A 13 -12.20 2.28 0.40
C GLN A 13 -13.70 2.54 0.55
N TYR A 14 -14.34 3.05 -0.50
CA TYR A 14 -15.79 3.23 -0.57
C TYR A 14 -16.52 1.89 -0.35
N GLY A 15 -16.10 0.84 -1.06
CA GLY A 15 -16.69 -0.50 -0.94
C GLY A 15 -16.45 -1.12 0.45
N LEU A 16 -15.27 -0.91 1.05
CA LEU A 16 -14.94 -1.34 2.39
C LEU A 16 -15.90 -0.73 3.42
N ALA A 17 -16.14 0.57 3.34
CA ALA A 17 -17.05 1.27 4.24
C ALA A 17 -18.49 0.76 4.13
N LYS A 18 -18.99 0.53 2.90
CA LYS A 18 -20.33 -0.04 2.69
C LYS A 18 -20.44 -1.44 3.29
N ARG A 19 -19.40 -2.27 3.14
CA ARG A 19 -19.36 -3.59 3.79
C ARG A 19 -19.34 -3.45 5.31
N LEU A 20 -18.54 -2.54 5.87
CA LEU A 20 -18.48 -2.32 7.31
C LEU A 20 -19.85 -1.96 7.89
N ARG A 21 -20.54 -0.97 7.30
CA ARG A 21 -21.88 -0.57 7.75
C ARG A 21 -22.90 -1.68 7.64
N LYS A 22 -22.84 -2.49 6.58
CA LYS A 22 -23.73 -3.65 6.39
C LYS A 22 -23.48 -4.75 7.42
N HIS A 23 -22.23 -4.99 7.80
CA HIS A 23 -21.86 -6.06 8.73
C HIS A 23 -22.05 -5.68 10.20
N LEU A 24 -21.91 -4.40 10.55
CA LEU A 24 -22.01 -3.89 11.92
C LEU A 24 -23.05 -2.74 12.01
N PRO A 25 -24.32 -2.97 11.61
CA PRO A 25 -25.33 -1.91 11.60
C PRO A 25 -25.60 -1.29 12.98
N GLU A 26 -25.36 -2.05 14.05
CA GLU A 26 -25.50 -1.61 15.44
C GLU A 26 -24.53 -0.49 15.83
N LEU A 27 -23.39 -0.36 15.13
CA LEU A 27 -22.45 0.73 15.33
C LEU A 27 -22.87 2.02 14.62
N PHE A 28 -23.90 1.98 13.77
CA PHE A 28 -24.29 3.09 12.90
C PHE A 28 -25.78 3.46 13.01
N THR A 29 -26.32 3.41 14.24
CA THR A 29 -27.72 3.72 14.56
C THR A 29 -28.00 5.22 14.55
N GLU A 30 -27.02 6.05 14.89
CA GLU A 30 -27.16 7.50 14.95
C GLU A 30 -26.78 8.15 13.62
N ALA A 31 -27.44 9.28 13.31
CA ALA A 31 -27.04 10.13 12.20
C ALA A 31 -25.63 10.69 12.41
N TYR A 32 -24.93 11.02 11.32
CA TYR A 32 -23.58 11.56 11.43
C TYR A 32 -23.58 12.88 12.20
N THR A 33 -22.78 12.92 13.27
CA THR A 33 -22.29 14.17 13.86
C THR A 33 -20.79 14.00 14.17
N PRO A 34 -19.99 15.08 14.14
CA PRO A 34 -18.57 15.00 14.49
C PRO A 34 -18.31 14.48 15.92
N ASN A 35 -19.27 14.66 16.84
CA ASN A 35 -19.13 14.19 18.22
C ASN A 35 -19.38 12.69 18.38
N VAL A 36 -20.20 12.09 17.50
CA VAL A 36 -20.52 10.66 17.52
C VAL A 36 -19.52 9.86 16.69
N TYR A 37 -19.21 10.34 15.48
CA TYR A 37 -18.29 9.67 14.57
C TYR A 37 -17.09 10.56 14.26
N ASN A 38 -15.93 10.17 14.79
CA ASN A 38 -14.67 10.88 14.62
C ASN A 38 -13.83 10.23 13.51
N PHE A 39 -13.56 10.98 12.45
CA PHE A 39 -12.67 10.55 11.37
C PHE A 39 -11.38 11.36 11.36
N GLN A 40 -10.27 10.65 11.35
CA GLN A 40 -8.93 11.22 11.28
C GLN A 40 -8.16 10.56 10.14
N SER A 41 -7.36 11.34 9.44
CA SER A 41 -6.39 10.82 8.47
C SER A 41 -5.05 11.54 8.66
N THR A 42 -3.94 10.94 8.19
CA THR A 42 -2.67 11.69 8.15
C THR A 42 -2.77 12.82 7.13
N GLN A 43 -1.96 13.87 7.29
CA GLN A 43 -1.85 14.97 6.32
C GLN A 43 -1.09 14.57 5.03
N ILE A 44 -1.40 13.39 4.48
CA ILE A 44 -0.87 12.86 3.23
C ILE A 44 -2.02 12.69 2.24
N SER A 45 -1.82 13.17 1.01
CA SER A 45 -2.85 13.21 -0.03
C SER A 45 -3.59 11.88 -0.22
N ARG A 46 -2.85 10.77 -0.40
CA ARG A 46 -3.45 9.43 -0.55
C ARG A 46 -4.30 9.00 0.65
N THR A 47 -3.90 9.33 1.89
CA THR A 47 -4.68 8.93 3.08
C THR A 47 -5.91 9.79 3.24
N ALA A 48 -5.82 11.08 2.91
CA ALA A 48 -6.96 12.00 2.92
C ALA A 48 -8.01 11.59 1.87
N GLN A 49 -7.58 11.29 0.64
CA GLN A 49 -8.47 10.83 -0.45
C GLN A 49 -9.10 9.47 -0.12
N SER A 50 -8.31 8.53 0.39
CA SER A 50 -8.81 7.23 0.85
C SER A 50 -9.85 7.39 1.97
N GLY A 51 -9.58 8.26 2.95
CA GLY A 51 -10.51 8.58 4.03
C GLY A 51 -11.80 9.22 3.51
N ALA A 52 -11.70 10.14 2.55
CA ALA A 52 -12.86 10.78 1.92
C ALA A 52 -13.76 9.76 1.19
N ALA A 53 -13.16 8.85 0.41
CA ALA A 53 -13.89 7.77 -0.26
C ALA A 53 -14.55 6.81 0.75
N PHE A 54 -13.84 6.47 1.83
CA PHE A 54 -14.37 5.64 2.91
C PHE A 54 -15.58 6.29 3.59
N VAL A 55 -15.49 7.55 4.03
CA VAL A 55 -16.63 8.21 4.72
C VAL A 55 -17.81 8.42 3.79
N TYR A 56 -17.56 8.67 2.50
CA TYR A 56 -18.62 8.74 1.50
C TYR A 56 -19.37 7.40 1.41
N GLY A 57 -18.65 6.28 1.31
CA GLY A 57 -19.27 4.95 1.30
C GLY A 57 -20.02 4.62 2.60
N LEU A 58 -19.53 5.11 3.74
CA LEU A 58 -20.13 4.85 5.05
C LEU A 58 -21.46 5.58 5.25
N PHE A 59 -21.60 6.79 4.71
CA PHE A 59 -22.80 7.63 4.89
C PHE A 59 -23.54 7.93 3.59
N GLU A 60 -23.27 7.18 2.53
CA GLU A 60 -23.99 7.30 1.27
C GLU A 60 -25.50 7.14 1.49
N GLY A 61 -26.28 8.07 0.94
CA GLY A 61 -27.72 8.05 1.08
C GLY A 61 -28.26 8.57 2.43
N GLN A 62 -27.39 8.89 3.39
CA GLN A 62 -27.78 9.29 4.75
C GLN A 62 -27.91 10.81 4.95
N GLY A 63 -27.42 11.61 4.02
CA GLY A 63 -27.49 13.07 4.08
C GLY A 63 -28.72 13.65 3.38
N THR A 64 -28.65 14.95 3.10
CA THR A 64 -29.77 15.73 2.52
C THR A 64 -29.40 16.53 1.29
N ILE A 65 -28.12 16.54 0.88
CA ILE A 65 -27.62 17.40 -0.19
C ILE A 65 -27.66 16.66 -1.53
N GLY A 66 -28.39 17.21 -2.50
CA GLY A 66 -28.48 16.68 -3.87
C GLY A 66 -29.17 15.32 -3.98
N GLU A 67 -29.25 14.80 -5.20
CA GLU A 67 -29.93 13.52 -5.48
C GLU A 67 -29.26 12.32 -4.80
N ALA A 68 -27.93 12.38 -4.65
CA ALA A 68 -27.14 11.35 -3.97
C ALA A 68 -27.29 11.38 -2.44
N LYS A 69 -28.07 12.32 -1.87
CA LYS A 69 -28.22 12.51 -0.42
C LYS A 69 -26.85 12.55 0.28
N TYR A 70 -25.97 13.39 -0.25
CA TYR A 70 -24.60 13.50 0.23
C TYR A 70 -24.59 13.99 1.69
N GLN A 71 -23.78 13.32 2.51
CA GLN A 71 -23.49 13.71 3.89
C GLN A 71 -22.08 14.29 3.94
N PRO A 72 -21.93 15.61 4.18
CA PRO A 72 -20.62 16.18 4.48
C PRO A 72 -20.09 15.59 5.79
N VAL A 73 -18.87 15.07 5.76
CA VAL A 73 -18.20 14.48 6.93
C VAL A 73 -16.90 15.24 7.17
N SER A 74 -16.72 15.71 8.40
CA SER A 74 -15.45 16.27 8.83
C SER A 74 -14.43 15.16 9.01
N ILE A 75 -13.32 15.27 8.28
CA ILE A 75 -12.10 14.49 8.49
C ILE A 75 -11.02 15.49 8.88
N TRP A 76 -10.39 15.28 10.02
CA TRP A 76 -9.31 16.13 10.48
C TRP A 76 -7.95 15.41 10.39
N SER A 77 -6.89 16.20 10.44
CA SER A 77 -5.52 15.74 10.38
C SER A 77 -4.65 16.59 11.29
N ASP A 78 -3.73 15.95 11.99
CA ASP A 78 -2.62 16.65 12.64
C ASP A 78 -1.58 17.08 11.59
N SER A 79 -0.68 17.99 11.96
CA SER A 79 0.44 18.34 11.10
C SER A 79 1.42 17.17 11.00
N LEU A 80 2.12 17.07 9.86
CA LEU A 80 3.02 15.94 9.60
C LEU A 80 4.09 15.72 10.67
N ASP A 81 4.55 16.80 11.30
CA ASP A 81 5.59 16.88 12.33
C ASP A 81 5.06 16.71 13.77
N SER A 82 3.73 16.65 13.95
CA SER A 82 3.12 16.53 15.28
C SER A 82 2.07 15.41 15.40
N ASP A 83 1.82 14.69 14.31
CA ASP A 83 0.92 13.53 14.26
C ASP A 83 1.52 12.34 15.03
N ASN A 84 1.37 12.38 16.34
CA ASN A 84 1.85 11.33 17.26
C ASN A 84 0.93 10.11 17.31
N ARG A 85 -0.23 10.15 16.65
CA ARG A 85 -1.20 9.06 16.68
C ARG A 85 -1.08 8.16 15.46
N LEU A 86 -1.10 8.76 14.27
CA LEU A 86 -1.05 8.04 13.00
C LEU A 86 0.35 8.02 12.40
N ARG A 87 1.24 8.93 12.82
CA ARG A 87 2.65 8.98 12.40
C ARG A 87 3.63 8.96 13.58
N PHE A 88 3.29 8.23 14.64
CA PHE A 88 4.19 8.05 15.78
C PHE A 88 5.59 7.56 15.37
N TYR A 89 5.69 6.80 14.27
CA TYR A 89 6.95 6.29 13.75
C TYR A 89 7.89 7.37 13.20
N ASP A 90 7.38 8.56 12.87
CA ASP A 90 8.19 9.71 12.46
C ASP A 90 8.37 10.74 13.58
N ASN A 91 7.41 10.83 14.51
CA ASN A 91 7.29 11.96 15.44
C ASN A 91 7.58 11.61 16.90
N CYS A 92 7.52 10.32 17.29
CA CYS A 92 7.72 9.90 18.67
C CYS A 92 9.22 9.65 18.96
N PRO A 93 9.89 10.49 19.79
CA PRO A 93 11.32 10.35 20.03
C PRO A 93 11.70 9.03 20.68
N VAL A 94 10.84 8.51 21.57
CA VAL A 94 11.06 7.23 22.23
C VAL A 94 11.03 6.08 21.22
N TYR A 95 10.10 6.11 20.25
CA TYR A 95 10.07 5.11 19.19
C TYR A 95 11.32 5.19 18.32
N LEU A 96 11.72 6.39 17.90
CA LEU A 96 12.91 6.60 17.06
C LEU A 96 14.19 6.12 17.74
N ASP A 97 14.40 6.44 19.03
CA ASP A 97 15.55 5.98 19.80
C ASP A 97 15.60 4.45 19.94
N LEU A 98 14.44 3.81 20.16
CA LEU A 98 14.35 2.35 20.20
C LEU A 98 14.65 1.74 18.84
N HIS A 99 14.08 2.29 17.77
CA HIS A 99 14.31 1.85 16.40
C HIS A 99 15.81 1.90 16.06
N ASP A 100 16.46 3.04 16.30
CA ASP A 100 17.90 3.24 16.05
C ASP A 100 18.77 2.27 16.86
N LYS A 101 18.43 2.00 18.13
CA LYS A 101 19.14 1.02 18.96
C LYS A 101 18.99 -0.41 18.43
N HIS A 102 17.88 -0.72 17.78
CA HIS A 102 17.59 -2.02 17.19
C HIS A 102 18.09 -2.19 15.76
N ALA A 103 18.65 -1.15 15.13
CA ALA A 103 19.25 -1.20 13.79
C ALA A 103 20.33 -2.29 13.60
N LYS A 104 20.89 -2.87 14.68
CA LYS A 104 21.77 -4.04 14.56
C LYS A 104 21.06 -5.28 14.00
N LYS A 105 19.76 -5.47 14.29
CA LYS A 105 18.94 -6.56 13.72
C LYS A 105 18.62 -6.32 12.24
N GLU A 106 18.61 -5.07 11.80
CA GLU A 106 18.44 -4.72 10.39
C GLU A 106 19.62 -5.17 9.53
N ARG A 107 20.83 -5.30 10.09
CA ARG A 107 21.98 -5.83 9.33
C ARG A 107 21.77 -7.26 8.86
N GLU A 108 21.22 -8.13 9.71
CA GLU A 108 20.88 -9.50 9.31
C GLU A 108 19.83 -9.51 8.19
N VAL A 109 18.84 -8.62 8.27
CA VAL A 109 17.82 -8.46 7.23
C VAL A 109 18.45 -7.95 5.92
N VAL A 110 19.31 -6.94 5.98
CA VAL A 110 20.03 -6.40 4.81
C VAL A 110 20.92 -7.46 4.17
N ASP A 111 21.63 -8.25 4.98
CA ASP A 111 22.49 -9.32 4.46
C ASP A 111 21.65 -10.44 3.84
N HIS A 112 20.53 -10.83 4.45
CA HIS A 112 19.57 -11.77 3.84
C HIS A 112 19.00 -11.25 2.51
N LEU A 113 18.70 -9.95 2.40
CA LEU A 113 18.27 -9.34 1.13
C LEU A 113 19.36 -9.42 0.06
N LYS A 114 20.63 -9.21 0.43
CA LYS A 114 21.77 -9.38 -0.50
C LYS A 114 21.95 -10.83 -0.92
N GLU A 115 21.73 -11.78 -0.01
CA GLU A 115 21.75 -13.21 -0.33
C GLU A 115 20.65 -13.58 -1.32
N ILE A 116 19.44 -13.04 -1.15
CA ILE A 116 18.36 -13.20 -2.14
C ILE A 116 18.78 -12.61 -3.49
N GLU A 117 19.26 -11.35 -3.51
CA GLU A 117 19.68 -10.64 -4.72
C GLU A 117 20.76 -11.41 -5.50
N LYS A 118 21.75 -11.98 -4.80
CA LYS A 118 22.85 -12.76 -5.40
C LYS A 118 22.55 -14.26 -5.51
N GLY A 119 21.37 -14.67 -5.06
CA GLY A 119 21.02 -16.07 -4.93
C GLY A 119 20.81 -16.76 -6.28
N PRO A 120 21.04 -18.08 -6.36
CA PRO A 120 20.88 -18.84 -7.61
C PRO A 120 19.44 -18.83 -8.12
N ILE A 121 18.46 -18.66 -7.22
CA ILE A 121 17.04 -18.58 -7.58
C ILE A 121 16.76 -17.33 -8.43
N ILE A 122 17.24 -16.16 -8.00
CA ILE A 122 17.08 -14.90 -8.75
C ILE A 122 17.85 -14.94 -10.05
N ALA A 123 19.08 -15.45 -10.06
CA ALA A 123 19.85 -15.60 -11.28
C ALA A 123 19.13 -16.49 -12.32
N ALA A 124 18.51 -17.58 -11.87
CA ALA A 124 17.71 -18.45 -12.73
C ALA A 124 16.45 -17.75 -13.27
N ILE A 125 15.73 -17.00 -12.42
CA ILE A 125 14.56 -16.21 -12.83
C ILE A 125 14.96 -15.16 -13.87
N ALA A 126 16.05 -14.44 -13.63
CA ALA A 126 16.51 -13.38 -14.53
C ALA A 126 16.91 -13.93 -15.91
N LYS A 127 17.58 -15.08 -15.94
CA LYS A 127 17.88 -15.80 -17.18
C LYS A 127 16.60 -16.23 -17.92
N GLN A 128 15.66 -16.86 -17.23
CA GLN A 128 14.38 -17.29 -17.83
C GLN A 128 13.59 -16.11 -18.41
N LEU A 129 13.56 -14.97 -17.70
CA LEU A 129 12.91 -13.76 -18.18
C LEU A 129 13.61 -13.19 -19.41
N SER A 130 14.95 -13.11 -19.41
CA SER A 130 15.72 -12.70 -20.59
C SER A 130 15.45 -13.57 -21.81
N GLU A 131 15.34 -14.89 -21.63
CA GLU A 131 15.01 -15.84 -22.70
C GLU A 131 13.58 -15.60 -23.21
N LYS A 132 12.60 -15.48 -22.30
CA LYS A 132 11.20 -15.22 -22.65
C LYS A 132 10.99 -13.89 -23.36
N MET A 133 11.81 -12.88 -23.05
CA MET A 133 11.80 -11.56 -23.70
C MET A 133 12.61 -11.52 -25.01
N GLY A 134 13.33 -12.60 -25.35
CA GLY A 134 14.15 -12.65 -26.57
C GLY A 134 15.40 -11.75 -26.53
N ILE A 135 15.90 -11.41 -25.34
CA ILE A 135 17.05 -10.51 -25.16
C ILE A 135 18.29 -11.22 -24.60
N ALA A 136 18.20 -12.52 -24.28
CA ALA A 136 19.27 -13.26 -23.61
C ALA A 136 20.64 -13.21 -24.31
N ASP A 137 20.66 -13.12 -25.65
CA ASP A 137 21.90 -13.03 -26.42
C ASP A 137 22.63 -11.69 -26.26
N LYS A 138 21.94 -10.64 -25.81
CA LYS A 138 22.45 -9.28 -25.65
C LYS A 138 22.55 -8.83 -24.20
N TYR A 139 21.60 -9.27 -23.39
CA TYR A 139 21.45 -8.82 -22.01
C TYR A 139 20.75 -9.87 -21.15
N ILE A 140 21.47 -10.34 -20.13
CA ILE A 140 20.89 -11.12 -19.05
C ILE A 140 20.41 -10.13 -17.98
N LEU A 141 19.12 -10.20 -17.67
CA LEU A 141 18.50 -9.33 -16.67
C LEU A 141 19.24 -9.45 -15.33
N THR A 142 19.28 -8.34 -14.60
CA THR A 142 19.78 -8.30 -13.24
C THR A 142 18.63 -8.45 -12.24
N TYR A 143 18.97 -8.68 -10.96
CA TYR A 143 17.98 -8.62 -9.88
C TYR A 143 17.13 -7.34 -9.91
N LYS A 144 17.76 -6.18 -10.18
CA LYS A 144 17.06 -4.89 -10.23
C LYS A 144 16.03 -4.85 -11.34
N ASP A 145 16.34 -5.44 -12.49
CA ASP A 145 15.39 -5.53 -13.61
C ASP A 145 14.23 -6.45 -13.27
N VAL A 146 14.50 -7.63 -12.68
CA VAL A 146 13.46 -8.56 -12.22
C VAL A 146 12.55 -7.89 -11.19
N HIS A 147 13.14 -7.20 -10.22
CA HIS A 147 12.39 -6.45 -9.21
C HIS A 147 11.57 -5.32 -9.86
N GLY A 148 12.13 -4.60 -10.84
CA GLY A 148 11.41 -3.58 -11.60
C GLY A 148 10.19 -4.14 -12.33
N ILE A 149 10.35 -5.26 -13.05
CA ILE A 149 9.26 -5.97 -13.75
C ILE A 149 8.18 -6.41 -12.76
N TYR A 150 8.57 -6.99 -11.63
CA TYR A 150 7.63 -7.37 -10.55
C TYR A 150 6.85 -6.17 -10.01
N ARG A 151 7.53 -5.06 -9.73
CA ARG A 151 6.88 -3.83 -9.24
C ARG A 151 5.96 -3.22 -10.29
N ALA A 152 6.33 -3.25 -11.56
CA ALA A 152 5.50 -2.78 -12.66
C ALA A 152 4.22 -3.61 -12.79
N CYS A 153 4.36 -4.95 -12.78
CA CYS A 153 3.22 -5.86 -12.76
C CYS A 153 2.22 -5.51 -11.64
N ASN A 154 2.69 -5.45 -10.40
CA ASN A 154 1.83 -5.15 -9.24
C ASN A 154 1.15 -3.77 -9.33
N TYR A 155 1.90 -2.76 -9.77
CA TYR A 155 1.39 -1.39 -9.81
C TYR A 155 0.34 -1.20 -10.90
N ASP A 156 0.62 -1.69 -12.10
CA ASP A 156 -0.25 -1.57 -13.27
C ASP A 156 -1.57 -2.34 -13.05
N THR A 157 -1.51 -3.54 -12.46
CA THR A 157 -2.73 -4.32 -12.15
C THR A 157 -3.70 -3.58 -11.23
N VAL A 158 -3.16 -2.79 -10.30
CA VAL A 158 -3.97 -2.02 -9.33
C VAL A 158 -4.46 -0.71 -9.93
N LYS A 159 -3.70 -0.12 -10.85
CA LYS A 159 -4.03 1.18 -11.43
C LYS A 159 -5.09 1.08 -12.53
N ASP A 160 -4.91 0.15 -13.46
CA ASP A 160 -5.69 0.09 -14.69
C ASP A 160 -6.80 -0.97 -14.64
N GLY A 161 -6.81 -1.82 -13.61
CA GLY A 161 -7.79 -2.90 -13.44
C GLY A 161 -7.64 -4.03 -14.47
N GLU A 162 -6.64 -3.94 -15.34
CA GLU A 162 -6.28 -4.94 -16.35
C GLU A 162 -4.98 -5.65 -15.95
N THR A 163 -4.82 -6.91 -16.38
CA THR A 163 -3.58 -7.65 -16.16
C THR A 163 -2.44 -6.96 -16.90
N SER A 164 -1.46 -6.43 -16.16
CA SER A 164 -0.29 -5.79 -16.76
C SER A 164 0.46 -6.78 -17.66
N PRO A 165 0.91 -6.37 -18.86
CA PRO A 165 1.78 -7.19 -19.70
C PRO A 165 3.06 -7.64 -18.97
N TRP A 166 3.50 -6.89 -17.96
CA TRP A 166 4.64 -7.26 -17.12
C TRP A 166 4.38 -8.54 -16.30
N CYS A 167 3.12 -8.79 -15.93
CA CYS A 167 2.73 -9.99 -15.20
C CYS A 167 2.85 -11.25 -16.05
N ASP A 168 2.61 -11.15 -17.36
CA ASP A 168 2.70 -12.30 -18.27
C ASP A 168 4.11 -12.89 -18.32
N PHE A 169 5.14 -12.07 -18.08
CA PHE A 169 6.53 -12.54 -18.03
C PHE A 169 6.83 -13.31 -16.75
N LEU A 170 6.14 -13.02 -15.64
CA LEU A 170 6.44 -13.54 -14.32
C LEU A 170 5.71 -14.87 -14.06
N GLY A 171 6.47 -15.96 -13.94
CA GLY A 171 5.95 -17.23 -13.44
C GLY A 171 5.74 -17.22 -11.92
N GLU A 172 5.00 -18.21 -11.40
CA GLU A 172 4.70 -18.38 -9.97
C GLU A 172 5.96 -18.32 -9.08
N LYS A 173 7.05 -18.96 -9.51
CA LYS A 173 8.32 -18.95 -8.77
C LYS A 173 8.93 -17.55 -8.68
N ALA A 174 8.83 -16.75 -9.75
CA ALA A 174 9.33 -15.38 -9.76
C ALA A 174 8.51 -14.51 -8.80
N ILE A 175 7.18 -14.61 -8.88
CA ILE A 175 6.24 -13.88 -8.01
C ILE A 175 6.51 -14.21 -6.54
N ARG A 176 6.49 -15.50 -6.16
CA ARG A 176 6.71 -15.94 -4.78
C ARG A 176 8.07 -15.52 -4.21
N THR A 177 9.11 -15.53 -5.05
CA THR A 177 10.45 -15.09 -4.62
C THR A 177 10.46 -13.59 -4.32
N MET A 178 9.80 -12.79 -5.15
CA MET A 178 9.69 -11.34 -4.94
C MET A 178 8.78 -10.99 -3.75
N GLU A 179 7.66 -11.70 -3.58
CA GLU A 179 6.78 -11.54 -2.41
C GLU A 179 7.52 -11.86 -1.11
N TYR A 180 8.27 -12.97 -1.08
CA TYR A 180 9.09 -13.32 0.07
C TYR A 180 10.15 -12.25 0.36
N ARG A 181 10.81 -11.73 -0.67
CA ARG A 181 11.75 -10.62 -0.55
C ARG A 181 11.08 -9.38 0.06
N ASP A 182 9.86 -9.03 -0.37
CA ASP A 182 9.13 -7.87 0.15
C ASP A 182 8.75 -8.05 1.63
N VAL A 183 8.37 -9.26 2.04
CA VAL A 183 8.14 -9.60 3.46
C VAL A 183 9.43 -9.44 4.29
N VAL A 184 10.57 -9.89 3.77
CA VAL A 184 11.87 -9.68 4.43
C VAL A 184 12.18 -8.19 4.54
N ALA A 185 12.04 -7.45 3.44
CA ALA A 185 12.36 -6.01 3.39
C ALA A 185 11.46 -5.17 4.31
N GLN A 186 10.21 -5.59 4.52
CA GLN A 186 9.30 -4.88 5.42
C GLN A 186 9.80 -4.82 6.87
N LYS A 187 10.65 -5.76 7.29
CA LYS A 187 11.30 -5.72 8.62
C LYS A 187 12.29 -4.57 8.79
N LEU A 188 12.68 -3.88 7.71
CA LEU A 188 13.48 -2.65 7.77
C LEU A 188 12.62 -1.39 7.94
N SER A 189 11.30 -1.52 7.93
CA SER A 189 10.34 -0.40 7.99
C SER A 189 9.46 -0.44 9.25
N THR A 190 9.75 -1.35 10.19
CA THR A 190 8.99 -1.60 11.42
C THR A 190 9.89 -1.67 12.62
#